data_AF-A0A1I4BE35-F1
#
_entry.id   AF-A0A1I4BE35-F1
#
_cell.length_a   1.000
_cell.length_b   1.000
_cell.length_c   1.000
_cell.angle_alpha   90.00
_cell.angle_beta   90.00
_cell.angle_gamma   90.00
#
_symmetry.space_group_name_H-M   'P 1'
#
loop_
_entity.id
_entity.type
_entity.pdbx_description
1 polymer ?
#
loop_
_entity_poly.entity_id
_entity_poly.type
_entity_poly.pdbx_seq_one_letter_code
_entity_poly.pdbx_strand_id
1 'polypeptide(L)' 'MRQNFLSVLFALDATLLVLLVIAFQFVEAGTSEYAILQVSLVIILLTVIGLALAARRGQRLFES' A
#
# COMPACT_ATOMS: atom_id res chain seq x y z
N MET A 1 9.25 -12.57 -14.23
CA MET A 1 8.78 -11.16 -14.44
C MET A 1 7.67 -10.74 -13.49
N ARG A 2 6.58 -11.52 -13.33
CA ARG A 2 5.44 -11.16 -12.45
C ARG A 2 5.81 -10.98 -10.97
N GLN A 3 6.74 -11.79 -10.44
CA GLN A 3 7.29 -11.64 -9.09
C GLN A 3 8.07 -10.32 -8.90
N ASN A 4 8.93 -9.94 -9.86
CA ASN A 4 9.66 -8.67 -9.80
C ASN A 4 8.69 -7.49 -9.79
N PHE A 5 7.62 -7.54 -10.58
CA PHE A 5 6.61 -6.48 -10.61
C PHE A 5 5.86 -6.35 -9.27
N LEU A 6 5.37 -7.46 -8.71
CA LEU A 6 4.69 -7.43 -7.40
C LEU A 6 5.63 -6.97 -6.27
N SER A 7 6.91 -7.36 -6.33
CA SER A 7 7.91 -6.93 -5.35
C SER A 7 8.22 -5.44 -5.45
N VAL A 8 8.28 -4.88 -6.67
CA VAL A 8 8.48 -3.44 -6.89
C VAL A 8 7.26 -2.65 -6.40
N LEU A 9 6.05 -3.10 -6.72
CA LEU A 9 4.81 -2.47 -6.22
C LEU A 9 4.75 -2.50 -4.69
N PHE A 10 5.09 -3.63 -4.07
CA PHE A 10 5.14 -3.73 -2.62
C PHE A 10 6.16 -2.77 -2.00
N ALA A 11 7.36 -2.66 -2.58
CA ALA A 11 8.39 -1.74 -2.10
C ALA A 11 7.98 -0.27 -2.22
N LEU A 12 7.31 0.10 -3.33
CA LEU A 12 6.77 1.43 -3.52
C LEU A 12 5.67 1.74 -2.50
N ASP A 13 4.70 0.86 -2.31
CA ASP A 13 3.64 1.03 -1.32
C ASP A 13 4.19 1.15 0.10
N ALA A 14 5.18 0.33 0.47
CA ALA A 14 5.82 0.40 1.78
C ALA A 14 6.54 1.74 1.98
N THR A 15 7.23 2.23 0.95
CA THR A 15 7.91 3.54 1.01
C THR A 15 6.88 4.67 1.15
N LEU A 16 5.82 4.65 0.34
CA LEU A 16 4.74 5.62 0.41
C LEU A 16 4.03 5.59 1.76
N LEU A 17 3.82 4.41 2.34
CA LEU A 17 3.21 4.27 3.67
C LEU A 17 4.06 4.94 4.74
N VAL A 18 5.38 4.71 4.72
CA VAL A 18 6.30 5.35 5.68
C VAL A 18 6.26 6.87 5.53
N LEU A 19 6.36 7.38 4.30
CA LEU A 19 6.29 8.82 4.03
C LEU A 19 4.95 9.41 4.48
N LEU A 20 3.85 8.68 4.25
CA LEU A 20 2.51 9.09 4.66
C LEU A 20 2.39 9.18 6.18
N VAL A 21 2.88 8.17 6.91
CA VAL A 21 2.89 8.16 8.39
C VAL A 21 3.69 9.34 8.94
N ILE A 22 4.82 9.67 8.31
CA ILE A 22 5.61 10.86 8.65
C ILE A 22 4.80 12.13 8.36
N ALA A 23 4.14 12.22 7.20
CA ALA A 23 3.36 13.38 6.79
C ALA A 23 2.19 13.69 7.75
N PHE A 24 1.55 12.66 8.34
CA PHE A 24 0.49 12.83 9.34
C PHE A 24 0.92 13.66 10.56
N GLN A 25 2.21 13.68 10.90
CA GLN A 25 2.72 14.48 12.03
C GLN A 25 2.77 15.99 11.74
N PHE A 26 2.67 16.38 10.46
CA PHE A 26 2.81 17.77 10.01
C PHE A 26 1.50 18.40 9.57
N VAL A 27 0.37 17.67 9.64
CA VAL A 27 -0.92 18.13 9.13
C VAL A 27 -1.97 18.15 10.24
N GLU A 28 -2.64 19.30 10.36
CA GLU A 28 -3.65 19.53 11.38
C GLU A 28 -4.98 18.85 11.05
N ALA A 29 -5.62 18.24 12.06
CA ALA A 29 -6.91 17.56 11.89
C ALA A 29 -8.03 18.53 11.51
N GLY A 30 -8.95 18.07 10.66
CA GLY A 30 -10.09 18.89 10.18
C GLY A 30 -9.78 19.74 8.95
N THR A 31 -8.56 19.68 8.44
CA THR A 31 -8.16 20.29 7.17
C THR A 31 -8.41 19.36 5.98
N SER A 32 -8.43 19.91 4.77
CA SER A 32 -8.50 19.13 3.53
C SER A 32 -7.30 18.21 3.34
N GLU A 33 -6.13 18.66 3.76
CA GLU A 33 -4.86 17.96 3.70
C GLU A 33 -4.93 16.70 4.58
N TYR A 34 -5.49 16.81 5.78
CA TYR A 34 -5.69 15.67 6.66
C TYR A 34 -6.63 14.62 6.04
N ALA A 35 -7.72 15.07 5.40
CA ALA A 35 -8.64 14.18 4.71
C ALA A 35 -7.95 13.46 3.52
N ILE A 36 -7.09 14.16 2.78
CA ILE A 36 -6.29 13.56 1.71
C ILE A 36 -5.39 12.46 2.28
N LEU A 37 -4.67 12.74 3.37
CA LEU A 37 -3.79 11.74 3.99
C LEU A 37 -4.57 10.48 4.44
N GLN A 38 -5.80 10.65 4.96
CA GLN A 38 -6.67 9.53 5.33
C GLN A 38 -7.10 8.70 4.12
N VAL A 39 -7.50 9.34 3.03
CA VAL A 39 -7.86 8.65 1.78
C VAL A 39 -6.66 7.91 1.20
N SER A 40 -5.49 8.56 1.18
CA SER A 40 -4.23 7.93 0.75
C SER A 40 -3.89 6.71 1.58
N LEU A 41 -4.07 6.77 2.91
CA LEU A 41 -3.84 5.64 3.79
C LEU A 41 -4.72 4.45 3.42
N VAL A 42 -6.02 4.69 3.22
CA VAL A 42 -6.97 3.65 2.83
C VAL A 42 -6.58 3.01 1.50
N ILE A 43 -6.20 3.81 0.49
CA ILE A 43 -5.79 3.30 -0.82
C ILE A 43 -4.56 2.40 -0.68
N ILE A 44 -3.52 2.85 0.04
CA ILE A 44 -2.30 2.06 0.22
C ILE A 44 -2.61 0.73 0.93
N LEU A 45 -3.44 0.75 1.97
CA LEU A 45 -3.83 -0.48 2.68
C LEU A 45 -4.59 -1.44 1.76
N LEU A 46 -5.50 -0.94 0.92
CA LEU A 46 -6.22 -1.75 -0.05
C LEU A 46 -5.26 -2.37 -1.09
N THR A 47 -4.26 -1.63 -1.55
CA THR A 47 -3.25 -2.14 -2.48
C THR A 47 -2.43 -3.25 -1.85
N VAL A 48 -1.97 -3.08 -0.60
CA VAL A 48 -1.24 -4.12 0.15
C VAL A 48 -2.09 -5.38 0.31
N ILE A 49 -3.38 -5.25 0.64
CA ILE A 49 -4.30 -6.39 0.72
C ILE A 49 -4.44 -7.06 -0.65
N GLY A 50 -4.60 -6.29 -1.72
CA GLY A 50 -4.67 -6.80 -3.10
C GLY A 50 -3.42 -7.59 -3.48
N LEU A 51 -2.23 -7.07 -3.14
CA LEU A 51 -0.94 -7.75 -3.34
C LEU A 51 -0.86 -9.05 -2.54
N ALA A 52 -1.27 -9.05 -1.27
CA ALA A 52 -1.28 -10.25 -0.43
C ALA A 52 -2.21 -11.34 -0.97
N LEU A 53 -3.40 -10.96 -1.44
CA LEU A 53 -4.34 -11.88 -2.08
C LEU A 53 -3.77 -12.43 -3.41
N ALA A 54 -3.14 -11.56 -4.22
CA ALA A 54 -2.52 -11.98 -5.47
C ALA A 54 -1.33 -12.93 -5.25
N ALA A 55 -0.51 -12.68 -4.23
CA ALA A 55 0.58 -13.57 -3.84
C ALA A 55 0.06 -14.93 -3.38
N ARG A 56 -0.96 -14.96 -2.52
CA ARG A 56 -1.62 -16.21 -2.06
C ARG A 56 -2.23 -17.01 -3.21
N ARG A 57 -2.92 -16.34 -4.14
CA ARG A 57 -3.46 -17.00 -5.35
C ARG A 57 -2.36 -17.52 -6.26
N GLY A 58 -1.26 -16.77 -6.38
CA GLY A 58 -0.08 -17.19 -7.13
C GLY A 58 0.51 -18.49 -6.58
N GLN A 59 0.68 -18.61 -5.26
CA GLN A 59 1.22 -19.81 -4.62
C GLN A 59 0.37 -21.07 -4.88
N ARG A 60 -0.96 -20.98 -4.72
CA ARG A 60 -1.87 -22.12 -4.94
C ARG A 60 -1.81 -22.70 -6.35
N LEU A 61 -1.51 -21.87 -7.35
CA LEU A 61 -1.42 -22.27 -8.76
C LEU A 61 -0.12 -23.03 -9.10
N PHE A 62 0.92 -22.90 -8.27
CA PHE A 62 2.20 -23.63 -8.43
C PHE A 62 2.25 -24.92 -7.58
N GLU A 63 1.37 -25.07 -6.59
CA GLU A 63 1.23 -26.30 -5.78
C GLU A 63 0.30 -27.36 -6.42
N SER A 64 -0.39 -27.03 -7.53
CA SER A 64 -1.31 -27.93 -8.27
C SER A 64 -0.61 -28.59 -9.44
#